data_AF-X6KTA4-F1
#
_entry.id   AF-X6KTA4-F1
#
_cell.length_a   1.000
_cell.length_b   1.000
_cell.length_c   1.000
_cell.angle_alpha   90.00
_cell.angle_beta   90.00
_cell.angle_gamma   90.00
#
_symmetry.space_group_name_H-M   'P 1'
#
loop_
_entity.id
_entity.type
_entity.pdbx_description
1 polymer ?
#
loop_
_entity_poly.entity_id
_entity_poly.type
_entity_poly.pdbx_seq_one_letter_code
_entity_poly.pdbx_strand_id
1 'polypeptide(L)'
;MSLTTLVAAASLGLVSLTATEAERPKTLIFAQAAPFIGTQGYVAPQGDYMTTAQGCTYRRTQAPGYPPRWILVLNPKHIGLPNSPRSCKGMM
;
A
#
# COMPACT_ATOMS: atom_id res chain seq x y z
N MET A 1 -55.50 -37.03 11.11
CA MET A 1 -54.77 -36.94 12.39
C MET A 1 -53.51 -37.79 12.22
N SER A 2 -52.27 -37.31 12.26
CA SER A 2 -51.70 -36.02 12.62
C SER A 2 -50.32 -35.89 11.93
N LEU A 3 -49.91 -34.66 11.66
CA LEU A 3 -48.56 -34.31 11.21
C LEU A 3 -47.55 -34.52 12.35
N THR A 4 -46.32 -34.92 12.00
CA THR A 4 -45.13 -34.53 12.78
C THR A 4 -43.89 -34.48 11.89
N THR A 5 -43.54 -33.26 11.48
CA THR A 5 -42.24 -32.83 10.95
C THR A 5 -41.18 -32.87 12.04
N LEU A 6 -40.04 -33.52 11.78
CA LEU A 6 -38.82 -33.41 12.59
C LEU A 6 -37.83 -32.46 11.88
N VAL A 7 -37.52 -31.35 12.56
CA VAL A 7 -36.52 -30.35 12.14
C VAL A 7 -35.15 -30.84 12.62
N ALA A 8 -34.22 -31.07 11.69
CA ALA A 8 -32.82 -31.36 12.01
C ALA A 8 -32.05 -30.04 12.21
N ALA A 9 -31.58 -29.81 13.44
CA ALA A 9 -30.74 -28.66 13.79
C ALA A 9 -29.30 -28.87 13.28
N ALA A 10 -28.85 -28.04 12.34
CA ALA A 10 -27.46 -28.02 11.90
C ALA A 10 -26.63 -27.17 12.87
N SER A 11 -25.82 -27.81 13.72
CA SER A 11 -24.80 -27.14 14.52
C SER A 11 -23.61 -26.77 13.63
N LEU A 12 -23.49 -25.49 13.28
CA LEU A 12 -22.29 -24.93 12.65
C LEU A 12 -21.19 -24.81 13.71
N GLY A 13 -20.27 -25.78 13.73
CA GLY A 13 -19.04 -25.67 14.50
C GLY A 13 -18.12 -24.62 13.89
N LEU A 14 -17.87 -23.53 14.61
CA LEU A 14 -16.81 -22.57 14.30
C LEU A 14 -15.46 -23.23 14.60
N VAL A 15 -14.81 -23.81 13.58
CA VAL A 15 -13.40 -24.22 13.69
C VAL A 15 -12.55 -22.95 13.67
N SER A 16 -12.05 -22.56 14.83
CA SER A 16 -10.93 -21.61 14.93
C SER A 16 -9.68 -22.29 14.36
N LEU A 17 -9.31 -21.95 13.13
CA LEU A 17 -7.99 -22.31 12.60
C LEU A 17 -6.93 -21.53 13.37
N THR A 18 -6.39 -22.12 14.43
CA THR A 18 -5.09 -21.70 14.97
C THR A 18 -4.03 -22.15 13.98
N ALA A 19 -3.78 -21.32 12.96
CA ALA A 19 -2.64 -21.49 12.07
C ALA A 19 -1.36 -21.41 12.91
N THR A 20 -0.72 -22.55 13.13
CA THR A 20 0.61 -22.64 13.74
C THR A 20 1.63 -21.97 12.82
N GLU A 21 2.39 -21.02 13.38
CA GLU A 21 3.23 -20.06 12.67
C GLU A 21 4.57 -20.64 12.15
N ALA A 22 4.68 -21.97 12.06
CA ALA A 22 5.98 -22.65 12.00
C ALA A 22 6.51 -22.97 10.58
N GLU A 23 5.74 -22.79 9.51
CA GLU A 23 6.21 -23.16 8.16
C GLU A 23 5.82 -22.11 7.10
N ARG A 24 6.41 -20.90 7.16
CA ARG A 24 6.34 -19.96 6.04
C ARG A 24 7.54 -20.16 5.11
N PRO A 25 7.37 -20.75 3.90
CA PRO A 25 8.37 -20.65 2.85
C PRO A 25 8.61 -19.16 2.52
N LYS A 26 9.89 -18.76 2.50
CA LYS A 26 10.41 -17.40 2.30
C LYS A 26 10.20 -16.83 0.88
N THR A 27 9.16 -17.24 0.17
CA THR A 27 8.94 -16.88 -1.24
C THR A 27 7.44 -16.79 -1.56
N LEU A 28 6.69 -16.01 -0.79
CA LEU A 28 5.42 -15.47 -1.25
C LEU A 28 5.69 -14.19 -2.02
N ILE A 29 5.67 -14.36 -3.34
CA ILE A 29 5.90 -13.35 -4.38
C ILE A 29 4.98 -12.14 -4.16
N PHE A 30 5.60 -10.96 -4.23
CA PHE A 30 4.97 -9.64 -4.24
C PHE A 30 3.88 -9.55 -5.31
N ALA A 31 2.62 -9.49 -4.90
CA ALA A 31 1.50 -9.04 -5.72
C ALA A 31 0.59 -8.09 -4.94
N GLN A 32 1.19 -7.16 -4.20
CA GLN A 32 0.49 -5.95 -3.78
C GLN A 32 0.70 -4.93 -4.90
N ALA A 33 -0.41 -4.51 -5.52
CA ALA A 33 -0.45 -3.57 -6.64
C ALA A 33 0.59 -2.47 -6.43
N ALA A 34 1.69 -2.55 -7.19
CA ALA A 34 2.59 -1.42 -7.28
C ALA A 34 1.70 -0.27 -7.77
N PRO A 35 1.55 0.85 -7.02
CA PRO A 35 0.96 2.03 -7.61
C PRO A 35 1.75 2.30 -8.89
N PHE A 36 1.08 2.78 -9.92
CA PHE A 36 1.63 3.01 -11.25
C PHE A 36 2.76 4.06 -11.17
N ILE A 37 3.91 3.67 -10.61
CA ILE A 37 5.17 4.38 -10.66
C ILE A 37 5.62 4.13 -12.09
N GLY A 38 5.06 4.88 -13.03
CA GLY A 38 5.59 4.94 -14.39
C GLY A 38 7.05 5.36 -14.24
N THR A 39 7.97 4.43 -14.45
CA THR A 39 9.42 4.55 -14.21
C THR A 39 10.07 5.54 -15.17
N GLN A 40 9.69 6.81 -15.08
CA GLN A 40 10.30 7.92 -15.81
C GLN A 40 11.14 8.74 -14.83
N GLY A 41 12.40 8.32 -14.66
CA GLY A 41 13.44 9.18 -14.08
C GLY A 41 13.42 9.37 -12.56
N TYR A 42 12.95 8.39 -11.79
CA TYR A 42 13.07 8.43 -10.33
C TYR A 42 14.49 8.09 -9.87
N VAL A 43 15.09 8.93 -9.03
CA VAL A 43 16.20 8.51 -8.17
C VAL A 43 15.58 7.73 -7.01
N ALA A 44 16.14 6.56 -6.68
CA ALA A 44 15.55 5.60 -5.75
C ALA A 44 14.96 6.28 -4.49
N PRO A 45 13.73 5.92 -4.07
CA PRO A 45 13.11 6.52 -2.90
C PRO A 45 13.96 6.30 -1.65
N GLN A 46 14.24 7.39 -0.93
CA GLN A 46 14.96 7.39 0.34
C GLN A 46 13.93 7.58 1.45
N GLY A 47 13.46 6.48 2.02
CA GLY A 47 12.42 6.49 3.05
C GLY A 47 11.09 7.07 2.54
N ASP A 48 10.63 8.15 3.15
CA ASP A 48 9.38 8.84 2.79
C ASP A 48 9.54 9.80 1.61
N TYR A 49 10.77 10.07 1.15
CA TYR A 49 11.05 11.05 0.10
C TYR A 49 11.59 10.40 -1.17
N MET A 50 11.28 11.01 -2.31
CA MET A 50 11.77 10.60 -3.62
C MET A 50 12.02 11.83 -4.47
N THR A 51 13.18 11.90 -5.11
CA THR A 51 13.54 13.01 -6.00
C THR A 51 13.72 12.48 -7.41
N THR A 52 13.03 13.09 -8.37
CA THR A 52 13.22 12.73 -9.79
C THR A 52 14.50 13.34 -10.33
N ALA A 53 15.00 12.82 -11.46
CA ALA A 53 16.16 13.35 -12.16
C ALA A 53 15.96 14.82 -12.59
N GLN A 54 14.71 15.26 -12.78
CA GLN A 54 14.37 16.65 -13.08
C GLN A 54 14.38 17.56 -11.84
N GLY A 55 14.69 17.03 -10.66
CA GLY A 55 14.74 17.79 -9.41
C GLY A 55 13.38 17.95 -8.71
N CYS A 56 12.36 17.19 -9.09
CA CYS A 56 11.07 17.22 -8.42
C CYS A 56 11.10 16.33 -7.18
N THR A 57 10.91 16.89 -6.00
CA THR A 57 10.95 16.14 -4.74
C THR A 57 9.54 15.86 -4.25
N TYR A 58 9.25 14.60 -3.97
CA TYR A 58 7.94 14.12 -3.52
C TYR A 58 8.05 13.44 -2.16
N ARG A 59 6.96 13.53 -1.38
CA ARG A 59 6.79 12.77 -0.14
C ARG A 59 5.68 11.74 -0.32
N ARG A 60 5.91 10.52 0.16
CA ARG A 60 4.90 9.47 0.22
C ARG A 60 3.87 9.84 1.30
N THR A 61 2.60 9.82 0.94
CA THR A 61 1.49 10.02 1.86
C THR A 61 0.45 8.93 1.66
N GLN A 62 -0.26 8.56 2.72
CA GLN A 62 -1.33 7.56 2.68
C GLN A 62 -2.42 7.99 3.67
N ALA A 63 -3.63 8.21 3.16
CA ALA A 63 -4.80 8.40 4.00
C ALA A 63 -5.43 7.03 4.34
N PRO A 64 -6.06 6.87 5.53
CA PRO A 64 -6.77 5.64 5.86
C PRO A 64 -7.82 5.29 4.81
N GLY A 65 -7.80 4.06 4.29
CA GLY A 65 -8.72 3.60 3.24
C GLY A 65 -8.33 3.97 1.81
N TYR A 66 -7.20 4.66 1.59
CA TYR A 66 -6.71 5.04 0.26
C TYR A 66 -5.32 4.45 -0.04
N PRO A 67 -4.97 4.24 -1.32
CA PRO A 67 -3.63 3.82 -1.70
C PRO A 67 -2.60 4.93 -1.42
N PRO A 68 -1.32 4.56 -1.21
CA PRO A 68 -0.24 5.53 -1.06
C PRO A 68 -0.03 6.33 -2.35
N ARG A 69 0.31 7.60 -2.20
CA ARG A 69 0.49 8.58 -3.28
C ARG A 69 1.70 9.46 -3.02
N TRP A 70 2.23 10.07 -4.07
CA TRP A 70 3.38 10.95 -3.98
C TRP A 70 2.94 12.40 -4.14
N ILE A 71 3.22 13.23 -3.14
CA ILE A 71 2.85 14.66 -3.14
C ILE A 71 4.09 15.51 -3.27
N LEU A 72 4.05 16.49 -4.17
CA LEU A 72 5.16 17.42 -4.40
C LEU A 72 5.49 18.20 -3.13
N VAL A 73 6.77 18.26 -2.82
CA VAL A 73 7.35 19.11 -1.78
C VAL A 73 7.93 20.34 -2.46
N LEU A 74 7.33 21.51 -2.25
CA LEU A 74 7.73 22.73 -2.95
C LEU A 74 9.10 23.25 -2.51
N ASN A 75 9.42 23.13 -1.22
CA ASN A 75 10.63 23.68 -0.61
C ASN A 75 11.30 22.64 0.31
N PRO A 76 11.97 21.61 -0.25
CA PRO A 76 12.57 20.52 0.52
C PRO A 76 13.93 20.91 1.16
N LYS A 77 14.09 22.17 1.60
CA LYS A 77 15.33 22.64 2.23
C LYS A 77 15.65 21.91 3.53
N HIS A 78 14.64 21.47 4.27
CA HIS A 78 14.80 20.71 5.53
C HIS A 78 15.39 19.31 5.33
N ILE A 79 15.44 18.82 4.08
CA ILE A 79 16.10 17.57 3.68
C ILE A 79 17.31 17.80 2.76
N GLY A 80 17.84 19.04 2.73
CA GLY A 80 19.06 19.36 1.99
C GLY A 80 18.91 19.43 0.47
N LEU A 81 17.67 19.49 -0.05
CA LEU A 81 17.39 19.53 -1.48
C LEU A 81 16.98 20.94 -1.94
N PRO A 82 17.24 21.29 -3.23
CA PRO A 82 16.81 22.56 -3.80
C PRO A 82 15.28 22.62 -3.97
N ASN A 83 14.76 23.82 -4.21
CA ASN A 83 13.33 24.02 -4.50
C ASN A 83 12.89 23.20 -5.71
N SER A 84 11.67 22.64 -5.64
CA SER A 84 11.09 21.91 -6.77
C SER A 84 10.81 22.87 -7.95
N PRO A 85 11.19 22.51 -9.18
CA PRO A 85 10.87 23.29 -10.38
C PRO A 85 9.37 23.53 -10.59
N ARG A 86 9.01 24.61 -11.30
CA ARG A 86 7.60 24.92 -11.62
C ARG A 86 6.93 23.89 -12.54
N SER A 87 7.71 23.12 -13.29
CA SER A 87 7.22 22.07 -14.19
C SER A 87 6.81 20.79 -13.46
N CYS A 88 7.08 20.68 -12.15
CA CYS A 88 6.76 19.48 -11.38
C CYS A 88 5.25 19.31 -11.22
N LYS A 89 4.76 18.09 -11.42
CA LYS A 89 3.36 17.75 -11.14
C LYS A 89 3.14 17.79 -9.62
N GLY A 90 2.00 18.31 -9.17
CA GLY A 90 1.67 18.35 -7.74
C GLY A 90 1.46 16.97 -7.10
N MET A 91 1.08 15.97 -7.90
CA MET A 91 0.81 14.61 -7.45
C MET A 91 1.28 13.58 -8.49
N MET A 92 1.70 12.41 -8.01
CA MET A 92 1.92 11.19 -8.81
C MET A 92 1.31 9.97 -8.12
#